data_AF-A0A5C8FJL8-F1
#
_entry.id   AF-A0A5C8FJL8-F1
#
_cell.length_a   1.000
_cell.length_b   1.000
_cell.length_c   1.000
_cell.angle_alpha   90.00
_cell.angle_beta   90.00
_cell.angle_gamma   90.00
#
_symmetry.space_group_name_H-M   'P 1'
#
loop_
_entity.id
_entity.type
_entity.pdbx_description
1 polymer ?
#
loop_
_entity_poly.entity_id
_entity_poly.type
_entity_poly.pdbx_seq_one_letter_code
_entity_poly.pdbx_strand_id
1 'polypeptide(L)'
;MLYNFYINSFIIIAILYFAITQFLLPSLSIDRFKISFIDILYIYLFSLISYFLSNKKLIISYLFIIVSVFSFFTIEPLGITILTKPIFFTDMEYLYPSLIEVLPLYMQIITIAATILYFSSLFAFAIYFLYRLIKIFLIDKKKGIILFFIILITTYLSFFRQVKINSIYPSYIERVNKFGIINSISYRISFDRENNKVIANIDNVKNSIELLKEVQNKRDISNLIMPYDYTNKRNVFIIFMESFYDYSHFLELFDKDPFPKEYREWALQSSKVGPNDGNGSLFARLSGLIGTSPIYPKKQKSKVNTALPFLMKNAGYKTIALEECGITFNLDKLFPNIGFEETIFNLGLTNIKNYIKNNDFEKPLFISGFTFLGHAGSHIKNDFNIFENNKRFYEKINRKDKKVLLETMENSVMAAIDIIETKNIILQKYPDAIIIFKHDHLYPYLAGMIYNSSIDENIKKEFFESYAISPLLIWNGRKGAFKLEDGFPPENIPLFIAVNTKINWTNSIISFLYKDKTEGIIRFYNNFYTNENNKIVQIEVSKESLSYKYNYAQRILSEDILRGKKYFNDLK
;
A
#
# COMPACT_ATOMS: atom_id res chain seq x y z
N MET A 1 48.25 19.78 -7.14
CA MET A 1 46.96 20.18 -6.51
C MET A 1 45.73 19.67 -7.28
N LEU A 2 45.68 19.72 -8.63
CA LEU A 2 44.56 19.18 -9.44
C LEU A 2 44.33 17.66 -9.28
N TYR A 3 45.39 16.84 -9.28
CA TYR A 3 45.30 15.39 -9.03
C TYR A 3 44.67 15.03 -7.68
N ASN A 4 44.72 15.94 -6.70
CA ASN A 4 44.21 15.70 -5.36
C ASN A 4 42.67 15.75 -5.31
N PHE A 5 42.00 16.62 -6.08
CA PHE A 5 40.54 16.74 -6.00
C PHE A 5 39.82 15.50 -6.55
N TYR A 6 40.24 14.96 -7.70
CA TYR A 6 39.59 13.80 -8.33
C TYR A 6 39.64 12.57 -7.42
N ILE A 7 40.81 12.27 -6.83
CA ILE A 7 40.96 11.13 -5.94
C ILE A 7 40.27 11.40 -4.59
N ASN A 8 40.48 12.57 -4.00
CA ASN A 8 39.93 12.87 -2.67
C ASN A 8 38.41 12.98 -2.69
N SER A 9 37.80 13.52 -3.74
CA SER A 9 36.33 13.57 -3.85
C SER A 9 35.74 12.18 -3.88
N PHE A 10 36.30 11.25 -4.66
CA PHE A 10 35.85 9.85 -4.67
C PHE A 10 35.95 9.21 -3.28
N ILE A 11 37.11 9.36 -2.61
CA ILE A 11 37.33 8.82 -1.25
C ILE A 11 36.33 9.41 -0.25
N ILE A 12 36.17 10.73 -0.25
CA ILE A 12 35.23 11.42 0.65
C ILE A 12 33.80 10.94 0.41
N ILE A 13 33.36 10.82 -0.85
CA ILE A 13 32.01 10.33 -1.18
C ILE A 13 31.83 8.90 -0.66
N ALA A 14 32.80 8.01 -0.90
CA ALA A 14 32.72 6.62 -0.45
C ALA A 14 32.65 6.53 1.08
N ILE A 15 33.49 7.29 1.80
CA ILE A 15 33.49 7.33 3.27
C ILE A 15 32.16 7.87 3.79
N LEU A 16 31.68 9.01 3.27
CA LEU A 16 30.43 9.60 3.75
C LEU A 16 29.23 8.70 3.45
N TYR A 17 29.16 8.12 2.25
CA TYR A 17 28.09 7.19 1.89
C TYR A 17 28.09 5.95 2.79
N PHE A 18 29.26 5.38 3.05
CA PHE A 18 29.42 4.25 3.97
C PHE A 18 29.04 4.62 5.40
N ALA A 19 29.55 5.75 5.91
CA ALA A 19 29.26 6.26 7.25
C ALA A 19 27.74 6.43 7.45
N ILE A 20 27.05 7.02 6.48
CA ILE A 20 25.62 7.26 6.56
C ILE A 20 24.83 5.95 6.49
N THR A 21 25.05 5.14 5.45
CA THR A 21 24.22 3.95 5.19
C THR A 21 24.47 2.79 6.15
N GLN A 22 25.68 2.67 6.70
CA GLN A 22 26.05 1.55 7.57
C GLN A 22 26.07 1.89 9.07
N PHE A 23 26.21 3.17 9.45
CA PHE A 23 26.29 3.56 10.86
C PHE A 23 25.21 4.56 11.28
N LEU A 24 25.10 5.71 10.60
CA LEU A 24 24.19 6.78 11.01
C LEU A 24 22.71 6.38 10.90
N LEU A 25 22.29 5.81 9.76
CA LEU A 25 20.89 5.39 9.59
C LEU A 25 20.53 4.23 10.54
N PRO A 26 21.35 3.16 10.65
CA PRO A 26 21.03 2.06 11.57
C PRO A 26 21.00 2.46 13.04
N SER A 27 21.80 3.46 13.47
CA SER A 27 21.74 3.95 14.86
C SER A 27 20.44 4.69 15.19
N LEU A 28 19.68 5.10 14.18
CA LEU A 28 18.35 5.71 14.28
C LEU A 28 17.22 4.71 14.01
N SER A 29 17.50 3.40 14.05
CA SER A 29 16.54 2.32 13.76
C SER A 29 15.97 2.36 12.34
N ILE A 30 16.68 2.96 11.40
CA ILE A 30 16.36 2.93 9.96
C ILE A 30 17.04 1.72 9.34
N ASP A 31 16.40 1.09 8.36
CA ASP A 31 16.91 -0.11 7.69
C ASP A 31 18.32 0.09 7.11
N ARG A 32 19.12 -0.98 7.17
CA ARG A 32 20.42 -1.04 6.50
C ARG A 32 20.22 -1.18 5.00
N PHE A 33 20.88 -0.31 4.23
CA PHE A 33 20.91 -0.40 2.78
C PHE A 33 22.22 -1.03 2.30
N LYS A 34 22.15 -1.83 1.25
CA LYS A 34 23.35 -2.34 0.58
C LYS A 34 24.08 -1.20 -0.12
N ILE A 35 25.42 -1.23 -0.06
CA ILE A 35 26.28 -0.25 -0.72
C ILE A 35 26.15 -0.42 -2.23
N SER A 36 25.79 0.67 -2.93
CA SER A 36 25.75 0.71 -4.39
C SER A 36 26.89 1.54 -4.96
N PHE A 37 27.74 0.91 -5.78
CA PHE A 37 28.80 1.61 -6.49
C PHE A 37 28.26 2.65 -7.48
N ILE A 38 27.07 2.40 -8.04
CA ILE A 38 26.42 3.31 -8.99
C ILE A 38 26.10 4.64 -8.30
N ASP A 39 25.66 4.60 -7.04
CA ASP A 39 25.35 5.82 -6.28
C ASP A 39 26.61 6.67 -6.06
N ILE A 40 27.74 6.04 -5.69
CA ILE A 40 29.03 6.71 -5.53
C ILE A 40 29.48 7.37 -6.84
N LEU A 41 29.37 6.65 -7.96
CA LEU A 41 29.78 7.12 -9.27
C LEU A 41 28.98 8.37 -9.70
N TYR A 42 27.68 8.38 -9.49
CA TYR A 42 26.84 9.52 -9.85
C TYR A 42 27.15 10.77 -9.02
N ILE A 43 27.32 10.63 -7.70
CA ILE A 43 27.73 11.76 -6.86
C ILE A 43 29.12 12.26 -7.24
N TYR A 44 30.03 11.35 -7.59
CA TYR A 44 31.35 11.71 -8.07
C TYR A 44 31.26 12.55 -9.36
N LEU A 45 30.47 12.12 -10.34
CA LEU A 45 30.22 12.90 -11.56
C LEU A 45 29.65 14.29 -11.26
N PHE A 46 28.67 14.40 -10.35
CA PHE A 46 28.14 15.70 -9.92
C PHE A 46 29.19 16.57 -9.23
N SER A 47 30.12 15.99 -8.47
CA SER A 47 31.22 16.74 -7.85
C SER A 47 32.21 17.31 -8.88
N LEU A 48 32.45 16.59 -9.99
CA LEU A 48 33.30 17.09 -11.08
C LEU A 48 32.63 18.28 -11.76
N ILE A 49 31.32 18.16 -12.05
CA ILE A 49 30.52 19.26 -12.60
C ILE A 49 30.58 20.48 -11.69
N SER A 50 30.37 20.30 -10.37
CA SER A 50 30.48 21.35 -9.36
C SER A 50 31.87 22.00 -9.34
N TYR A 51 32.93 21.21 -9.46
CA TYR A 51 34.30 21.72 -9.53
C TYR A 51 34.53 22.62 -10.75
N PHE A 52 34.02 22.25 -11.91
CA PHE A 52 34.11 23.11 -13.10
C PHE A 52 33.23 24.37 -12.98
N LEU A 53 31.98 24.24 -12.54
CA LEU A 53 31.06 25.37 -12.37
C LEU A 53 31.56 26.37 -11.31
N SER A 54 32.16 25.88 -10.23
CA SER A 54 32.73 26.74 -9.19
C SER A 54 34.04 27.43 -9.61
N ASN A 55 34.49 27.24 -10.86
CA ASN A 55 35.79 27.66 -11.35
C ASN A 55 36.93 27.14 -10.49
N LYS A 56 36.87 25.82 -10.24
CA LYS A 56 37.89 25.04 -9.56
C LYS A 56 38.10 25.44 -8.08
N LYS A 57 37.11 26.09 -7.46
CA LYS A 57 37.16 26.44 -6.03
C LYS A 57 36.89 25.20 -5.18
N LEU A 58 37.94 24.67 -4.56
CA LEU A 58 37.92 23.43 -3.77
C LEU A 58 36.89 23.47 -2.64
N ILE A 59 36.86 24.55 -1.85
CA ILE A 59 35.96 24.69 -0.69
C ILE A 59 34.49 24.54 -1.11
N ILE A 60 34.08 25.24 -2.18
CA ILE A 60 32.71 25.19 -2.69
C ILE A 60 32.39 23.78 -3.21
N SER A 61 33.36 23.13 -3.86
CA SER A 61 33.18 21.80 -4.45
C SER A 61 33.04 20.71 -3.38
N TYR A 62 33.85 20.76 -2.31
CA TYR A 62 33.72 19.84 -1.17
C TYR A 62 32.44 20.10 -0.36
N LEU A 63 32.05 21.36 -0.17
CA LEU A 63 30.77 21.68 0.47
C LEU A 63 29.59 21.09 -0.32
N PHE A 64 29.64 21.17 -1.65
CA PHE A 64 28.63 20.56 -2.52
C PHE A 64 28.59 19.03 -2.37
N ILE A 65 29.75 18.36 -2.23
CA ILE A 65 29.80 16.91 -1.97
C ILE A 65 29.07 16.57 -0.68
N ILE A 66 29.39 17.27 0.42
CA ILE A 66 28.76 17.03 1.73
C ILE A 66 27.24 17.19 1.63
N VAL A 67 26.79 18.31 1.03
CA VAL A 67 25.35 18.56 0.83
C VAL A 67 24.72 17.46 -0.02
N SER A 68 25.32 17.10 -1.16
CA SER A 68 24.75 16.09 -2.07
C SER A 68 24.68 14.69 -1.47
N VAL A 69 25.70 14.29 -0.71
CA VAL A 69 25.71 13.00 -0.01
C VAL A 69 24.61 12.97 1.05
N PHE A 70 24.54 13.99 1.90
CA PHE A 70 23.50 14.08 2.93
C PHE A 70 22.09 14.08 2.32
N SER A 71 21.91 14.82 1.23
CA SER A 71 20.68 14.91 0.44
C SER A 71 20.13 13.55 0.02
N PHE A 72 20.92 12.81 -0.76
CA PHE A 72 20.48 11.56 -1.36
C PHE A 72 20.47 10.41 -0.36
N PHE A 73 21.31 10.45 0.67
CA PHE A 73 21.58 9.28 1.49
C PHE A 73 21.10 9.40 2.94
N THR A 74 20.48 10.52 3.32
CA THR A 74 19.77 10.63 4.60
C THR A 74 18.26 10.72 4.41
N ILE A 75 17.78 11.67 3.59
CA ILE A 75 16.34 11.90 3.41
C ILE A 75 15.67 10.81 2.57
N GLU A 76 16.27 10.39 1.45
CA GLU A 76 15.65 9.37 0.60
C GLU A 76 15.56 8.01 1.30
N PRO A 77 16.59 7.52 2.03
CA PRO A 77 16.45 6.35 2.89
C PRO A 77 15.33 6.46 3.92
N LEU A 78 15.21 7.61 4.61
CA LEU A 78 14.10 7.86 5.53
C LEU A 78 12.75 7.74 4.83
N GLY A 79 12.59 8.38 3.67
CA GLY A 79 11.37 8.29 2.87
C GLY A 79 11.06 6.88 2.38
N ILE A 80 12.09 6.15 1.95
CA ILE A 80 11.96 4.76 1.48
C ILE A 80 11.62 3.82 2.62
N THR A 81 12.17 4.01 3.83
CA THR A 81 11.83 3.17 4.99
C THR A 81 10.44 3.49 5.53
N ILE A 82 10.06 4.77 5.62
CA ILE A 82 8.82 5.18 6.31
C ILE A 82 7.62 5.23 5.35
N LEU A 83 7.80 5.81 4.16
CA LEU A 83 6.73 5.98 3.17
C LEU A 83 6.79 4.95 2.06
N THR A 84 7.68 3.96 2.19
CA THR A 84 7.95 2.91 1.21
C THR A 84 8.35 3.41 -0.17
N LYS A 85 8.74 4.69 -0.36
CA LYS A 85 9.10 5.28 -1.67
C LYS A 85 9.99 6.54 -1.57
N PRO A 86 10.73 6.90 -2.65
CA PRO A 86 11.47 8.15 -2.74
C PRO A 86 10.55 9.38 -2.63
N ILE A 87 11.03 10.47 -2.03
CA ILE A 87 10.22 11.68 -1.79
C ILE A 87 10.65 12.80 -2.74
N PHE A 88 9.75 13.24 -3.62
CA PHE A 88 9.98 14.42 -4.45
C PHE A 88 9.41 15.70 -3.83
N PHE A 89 9.92 16.85 -4.27
CA PHE A 89 9.38 18.15 -3.89
C PHE A 89 7.86 18.26 -4.07
N THR A 90 7.32 17.69 -5.16
CA THR A 90 5.88 17.67 -5.44
C THR A 90 5.09 16.80 -4.47
N ASP A 91 5.75 15.82 -3.85
CA ASP A 91 5.14 14.94 -2.87
C ASP A 91 5.16 15.54 -1.46
N MET A 92 6.02 16.54 -1.21
CA MET A 92 6.25 17.09 0.13
C MET A 92 4.97 17.66 0.76
N GLU A 93 4.10 18.36 0.02
CA GLU A 93 2.86 18.90 0.59
C GLU A 93 1.97 17.80 1.21
N TYR A 94 1.98 16.59 0.62
CA TYR A 94 1.05 15.52 0.96
C TYR A 94 1.68 14.46 1.86
N LEU A 95 2.92 14.09 1.58
CA LEU A 95 3.60 12.98 2.25
C LEU A 95 4.43 13.44 3.44
N TYR A 96 4.95 14.66 3.41
CA TYR A 96 5.81 15.16 4.47
C TYR A 96 5.06 15.32 5.81
N PRO A 97 3.81 15.85 5.85
CA PRO A 97 3.05 15.85 7.09
C PRO A 97 2.83 14.42 7.63
N SER A 98 2.54 13.47 6.75
CA SER A 98 2.35 12.06 7.14
C SER A 98 3.65 11.43 7.66
N LEU A 99 4.80 11.76 7.06
CA LEU A 99 6.14 11.36 7.51
C LEU A 99 6.43 11.90 8.92
N ILE A 100 6.09 13.17 9.18
CA ILE A 100 6.33 13.79 10.48
C ILE A 100 5.37 13.25 11.55
N GLU A 101 4.09 13.05 11.22
CA GLU A 101 3.07 12.58 12.19
C GLU A 101 3.40 11.22 12.81
N VAL A 102 4.09 10.33 12.08
CA VAL A 102 4.44 8.98 12.58
C VAL A 102 5.77 8.91 13.32
N LEU A 103 6.57 9.97 13.31
CA LEU A 103 7.89 9.99 13.93
C LEU A 103 7.81 10.43 15.42
N PRO A 104 8.66 9.90 16.31
CA PRO A 104 8.77 10.43 17.67
C PRO A 104 9.32 11.87 17.64
N LEU A 105 8.97 12.70 18.63
CA LEU A 105 9.22 14.15 18.63
C LEU A 105 10.68 14.54 18.29
N TYR A 106 11.67 13.82 18.83
CA TYR A 106 13.07 14.10 18.53
C TYR A 106 13.41 13.86 17.05
N MET A 107 12.87 12.80 16.44
CA MET A 107 13.02 12.52 15.01
C MET A 107 12.25 13.53 14.17
N GLN A 108 11.07 14.00 14.61
CA GLN A 108 10.35 15.07 13.91
C GLN A 108 11.22 16.33 13.77
N ILE A 109 11.81 16.78 14.88
CA ILE A 109 12.69 17.96 14.89
C ILE A 109 13.88 17.75 13.95
N ILE A 110 14.56 16.60 14.06
CA ILE A 110 15.71 16.26 13.22
C ILE A 110 15.30 16.23 11.73
N THR A 111 14.21 15.55 11.38
CA THR A 111 13.73 15.43 10.01
C THR A 111 13.33 16.79 9.44
N ILE A 112 12.62 17.64 10.20
CA ILE A 112 12.25 19.01 9.81
C ILE A 112 13.49 19.85 9.54
N ALA A 113 14.41 19.92 10.51
CA ALA A 113 15.64 20.70 10.37
C ALA A 113 16.49 20.20 9.20
N ALA A 114 16.68 18.88 9.08
CA ALA A 114 17.44 18.26 8.01
C ALA A 114 16.83 18.56 6.64
N THR A 115 15.50 18.51 6.51
CA THR A 115 14.78 18.77 5.25
C THR A 115 14.87 20.24 4.83
N ILE A 116 14.69 21.18 5.77
CA ILE A 116 14.82 22.62 5.49
C ILE A 116 16.26 22.94 5.07
N LEU A 117 17.25 22.46 5.83
CA LEU A 117 18.67 22.67 5.53
C LEU A 117 19.03 22.08 4.17
N TYR A 118 18.55 20.87 3.90
CA TYR A 118 18.73 20.17 2.64
C TYR A 118 18.23 20.98 1.44
N PHE A 119 16.94 21.34 1.42
CA PHE A 119 16.34 22.01 0.27
C PHE A 119 16.87 23.43 0.08
N SER A 120 17.11 24.15 1.19
CA SER A 120 17.71 25.48 1.13
C SER A 120 19.12 25.42 0.54
N SER A 121 19.91 24.42 0.92
CA SER A 121 21.27 24.23 0.41
C SER A 121 21.27 23.87 -1.07
N LEU A 122 20.43 22.91 -1.50
CA LEU A 122 20.31 22.56 -2.91
C LEU A 122 19.87 23.76 -3.76
N PHE A 123 18.90 24.52 -3.28
CA PHE A 123 18.40 25.69 -4.00
C PHE A 123 19.47 26.77 -4.15
N ALA A 124 20.23 27.05 -3.08
CA ALA A 124 21.36 27.97 -3.12
C ALA A 124 22.44 27.52 -4.11
N PHE A 125 22.80 26.22 -4.12
CA PHE A 125 23.74 25.67 -5.09
C PHE A 125 23.21 25.72 -6.53
N ALA A 126 21.92 25.45 -6.75
CA ALA A 126 21.30 25.54 -8.06
C ALA A 126 21.37 26.97 -8.63
N ILE A 127 21.03 27.98 -7.82
CA ILE A 127 21.16 29.39 -8.20
C ILE A 127 22.62 29.75 -8.50
N TYR A 128 23.54 29.37 -7.61
CA TYR A 128 24.96 29.65 -7.79
C TYR A 128 25.50 29.03 -9.09
N PHE A 129 25.18 27.76 -9.35
CA PHE A 129 25.61 27.05 -10.55
C PHE A 129 24.99 27.61 -11.83
N LEU A 130 23.73 28.02 -11.81
CA LEU A 130 23.10 28.70 -12.94
C LEU A 130 23.82 30.01 -13.26
N TYR A 131 24.06 30.84 -12.25
CA TYR A 131 24.83 32.08 -12.40
C TYR A 131 26.23 31.83 -12.98
N ARG A 132 26.95 30.81 -12.47
CA ARG A 132 28.28 30.45 -12.96
C ARG A 132 28.26 29.94 -14.40
N LEU A 133 27.27 29.13 -14.75
CA LEU A 133 27.11 28.61 -16.10
C LEU A 133 26.86 29.76 -17.09
N ILE A 134 25.98 30.72 -16.75
CA ILE A 134 25.74 31.94 -17.54
C ILE A 134 27.05 32.74 -17.71
N LYS A 135 27.81 32.96 -16.62
CA LYS A 135 29.11 33.63 -16.73
C LYS A 135 30.08 32.90 -17.64
N ILE A 136 30.12 31.57 -17.61
CA ILE A 136 30.97 30.79 -18.51
C ILE A 136 30.49 30.96 -19.96
N PHE A 137 29.18 30.94 -20.23
CA PHE A 137 28.64 31.21 -21.57
C PHE A 137 29.07 32.57 -22.13
N LEU A 138 29.10 33.61 -21.28
CA LEU A 138 29.50 34.96 -21.67
C LEU A 138 31.01 35.09 -21.94
N ILE A 139 31.85 34.31 -21.25
CA ILE A 139 33.32 34.35 -21.39
C ILE A 139 33.80 33.41 -22.51
N ASP A 140 33.28 32.19 -22.55
CA ASP A 140 33.67 31.14 -23.49
C ASP A 140 32.43 30.31 -23.86
N LYS A 141 31.78 30.75 -24.95
CA LYS A 141 30.54 30.14 -25.45
C LYS A 141 30.71 28.64 -25.72
N LYS A 142 31.85 28.20 -26.26
CA LYS A 142 32.10 26.79 -26.58
C LYS A 142 32.17 25.95 -25.30
N LYS A 143 32.94 26.39 -24.29
CA LYS A 143 33.00 25.71 -22.98
C LYS A 143 31.64 25.70 -22.29
N GLY A 144 30.90 26.81 -22.33
CA GLY A 144 29.55 26.90 -21.77
C GLY A 144 28.58 25.88 -22.39
N ILE A 145 28.57 25.78 -23.73
CA ILE A 145 27.74 24.80 -24.46
C ILE A 145 28.10 23.37 -24.05
N ILE A 146 29.38 23.02 -24.04
CA ILE A 146 29.84 21.67 -23.67
C ILE A 146 29.39 21.33 -22.24
N LEU A 147 29.61 22.23 -21.29
CA LEU A 147 29.26 21.99 -19.89
C LEU A 147 27.74 21.86 -19.70
N PHE A 148 26.95 22.66 -20.41
CA PHE A 148 25.49 22.55 -20.42
C PHE A 148 25.03 21.16 -20.90
N PHE A 149 25.58 20.66 -22.01
CA PHE A 149 25.23 19.32 -22.50
C PHE A 149 25.68 18.20 -21.55
N ILE A 150 26.84 18.33 -20.92
CA ILE A 150 27.29 17.37 -19.88
C ILE A 150 26.28 17.33 -18.74
N ILE A 151 25.87 18.49 -18.20
CA ILE A 151 24.87 18.57 -17.13
C ILE A 151 23.56 17.90 -17.57
N LEU A 152 23.07 18.24 -18.76
CA LEU A 152 21.82 17.70 -19.29
C LEU A 152 21.86 16.16 -19.43
N ILE A 153 22.94 15.62 -20.00
CA ILE A 153 23.12 14.16 -20.18
C ILE A 153 23.25 13.47 -18.83
N THR A 154 24.09 13.99 -17.92
CA THR A 154 24.26 13.39 -16.59
C THR A 154 22.94 13.40 -15.82
N THR A 155 22.21 14.51 -15.80
CA THR A 155 20.89 14.59 -15.14
C THR A 155 19.88 13.62 -15.77
N TYR A 156 19.85 13.50 -17.10
CA TYR A 156 18.98 12.53 -17.77
C TYR A 156 19.32 11.08 -17.39
N LEU A 157 20.61 10.71 -17.46
CA LEU A 157 21.06 9.35 -17.14
C LEU A 157 20.86 8.97 -15.68
N SER A 158 20.97 9.93 -14.75
CA SER A 158 20.77 9.69 -13.32
C SER A 158 19.30 9.53 -12.94
N PHE A 159 18.41 10.37 -13.49
CA PHE A 159 17.04 10.50 -12.96
C PHE A 159 15.94 10.23 -13.99
N PHE A 160 16.11 10.66 -15.23
CA PHE A 160 15.01 10.70 -16.20
C PHE A 160 15.02 9.59 -17.25
N ARG A 161 16.07 8.75 -17.25
CA ARG A 161 16.13 7.50 -17.99
C ARG A 161 14.88 6.66 -17.72
N GLN A 162 14.27 6.13 -18.78
CA GLN A 162 13.19 5.17 -18.63
C GLN A 162 13.74 3.85 -18.07
N VAL A 163 13.13 3.36 -17.00
CA VAL A 163 13.47 2.10 -16.36
C VAL A 163 12.31 1.14 -16.53
N LYS A 164 12.60 -0.12 -16.89
CA LYS A 164 11.57 -1.16 -16.98
C LYS A 164 10.92 -1.37 -15.61
N ILE A 165 9.59 -1.26 -15.58
CA ILE A 165 8.75 -1.49 -14.41
C ILE A 165 8.27 -2.93 -14.47
N ASN A 166 8.76 -3.75 -13.56
CA ASN A 166 8.39 -5.17 -13.48
C ASN A 166 7.18 -5.40 -12.55
N SER A 167 6.79 -4.39 -11.77
CA SER A 167 5.63 -4.43 -10.89
C SER A 167 4.94 -3.08 -10.83
N ILE A 168 3.61 -3.11 -10.79
CA ILE A 168 2.74 -1.94 -10.60
C ILE A 168 2.79 -1.46 -9.13
N TYR A 169 3.38 -2.26 -8.23
CA TYR A 169 3.70 -1.86 -6.87
C TYR A 169 5.21 -1.81 -6.72
N PRO A 170 5.79 -0.61 -6.65
CA PRO A 170 7.23 -0.46 -6.61
C PRO A 170 7.76 -0.86 -5.22
N SER A 171 8.46 -2.00 -5.12
CA SER A 171 9.28 -2.33 -3.95
C SER A 171 10.57 -1.51 -3.97
N TYR A 172 10.49 -0.28 -3.45
CA TYR A 172 11.64 0.64 -3.51
C TYR A 172 12.80 0.18 -2.63
N ILE A 173 12.54 -0.44 -1.47
CA ILE A 173 13.61 -0.99 -0.61
C ILE A 173 14.41 -2.06 -1.35
N GLU A 174 13.74 -3.01 -2.00
CA GLU A 174 14.42 -4.05 -2.80
C GLU A 174 15.18 -3.42 -3.97
N ARG A 175 14.57 -2.44 -4.65
CA ARG A 175 15.20 -1.73 -5.76
C ARG A 175 16.48 -1.01 -5.31
N VAL A 176 16.45 -0.34 -4.14
CA VAL A 176 17.62 0.33 -3.57
C VAL A 176 18.70 -0.70 -3.27
N ASN A 177 18.34 -1.79 -2.60
CA ASN A 177 19.31 -2.82 -2.24
C ASN A 177 19.92 -3.53 -3.46
N LYS A 178 19.22 -3.56 -4.59
CA LYS A 178 19.70 -4.19 -5.82
C LYS A 178 20.45 -3.24 -6.74
N PHE A 179 20.05 -1.96 -6.82
CA PHE A 179 20.53 -1.04 -7.86
C PHE A 179 21.00 0.32 -7.34
N GLY A 180 20.83 0.63 -6.05
CA GLY A 180 21.13 1.93 -5.44
C GLY A 180 19.94 2.89 -5.39
N ILE A 181 20.13 3.95 -4.60
CA ILE A 181 19.13 4.98 -4.31
C ILE A 181 18.84 5.83 -5.56
N ILE A 182 19.85 6.22 -6.32
CA ILE A 182 19.65 7.06 -7.52
C ILE A 182 18.86 6.30 -8.60
N ASN A 183 19.16 5.01 -8.81
CA ASN A 183 18.37 4.16 -9.70
C ASN A 183 16.93 3.97 -9.20
N SER A 184 16.72 3.97 -7.88
CA SER A 184 15.39 3.85 -7.28
C SER A 184 14.56 5.13 -7.47
N ILE A 185 15.19 6.30 -7.44
CA ILE A 185 14.58 7.57 -7.86
C ILE A 185 14.18 7.53 -9.33
N SER A 186 15.07 7.08 -10.23
CA SER A 186 14.76 6.93 -11.65
C SER A 186 13.63 5.92 -11.90
N TYR A 187 13.60 4.83 -11.13
CA TYR A 187 12.50 3.87 -11.12
C TYR A 187 11.19 4.55 -10.68
N ARG A 188 11.21 5.39 -9.63
CA ARG A 188 10.03 6.17 -9.20
C ARG A 188 9.54 7.12 -10.28
N ILE A 189 10.43 7.85 -10.94
CA ILE A 189 10.05 8.77 -12.02
C ILE A 189 9.41 7.99 -13.18
N SER A 190 10.00 6.86 -13.58
CA SER A 190 9.42 6.00 -14.62
C SER A 190 8.05 5.48 -14.19
N PHE A 191 7.94 5.03 -12.93
CA PHE A 191 6.71 4.53 -12.35
C PHE A 191 5.61 5.58 -12.35
N ASP A 192 5.89 6.78 -11.86
CA ASP A 192 4.95 7.90 -11.85
C ASP A 192 4.58 8.31 -13.27
N ARG A 193 5.54 8.34 -14.20
CA ARG A 193 5.28 8.63 -15.62
C ARG A 193 4.38 7.61 -16.27
N GLU A 194 4.38 6.34 -15.88
CA GLU A 194 3.48 5.33 -16.44
C GLU A 194 2.14 5.29 -15.71
N ASN A 195 2.15 5.40 -14.38
CA ASN A 195 0.99 5.12 -13.53
C ASN A 195 0.22 6.36 -13.06
N ASN A 196 0.85 7.53 -12.95
CA ASN A 196 0.18 8.81 -12.68
C ASN A 196 -0.20 9.56 -13.98
N LYS A 197 -0.24 8.89 -15.15
CA LYS A 197 -0.81 9.46 -16.39
C LYS A 197 -2.30 9.74 -16.30
N VAL A 198 -2.98 9.21 -15.29
CA VAL A 198 -4.42 9.39 -15.13
C VAL A 198 -4.68 10.83 -14.70
N ILE A 199 -5.17 11.65 -15.63
CA ILE A 199 -5.54 13.04 -15.37
C ILE A 199 -7.04 13.10 -15.10
N ALA A 200 -7.44 13.39 -13.86
CA ALA A 200 -8.82 13.62 -13.47
C ALA A 200 -9.21 15.10 -13.67
N ASN A 201 -9.35 15.53 -14.93
CA ASN A 201 -9.97 16.81 -15.26
C ASN A 201 -11.49 16.63 -15.45
N ILE A 202 -12.24 17.74 -15.51
CA ILE A 202 -13.70 17.70 -15.57
C ILE A 202 -14.24 16.88 -16.76
N ASP A 203 -13.63 17.02 -17.95
CA ASP A 203 -14.05 16.31 -19.16
C ASP A 203 -13.80 14.80 -19.06
N ASN A 204 -12.61 14.41 -18.58
CA ASN A 204 -12.26 13.01 -18.36
C ASN A 204 -13.17 12.36 -17.31
N VAL A 205 -13.49 13.09 -16.23
CA VAL A 205 -14.41 12.63 -15.20
C VAL A 205 -15.82 12.46 -15.79
N LYS A 206 -16.32 13.45 -16.53
CA LYS A 206 -17.64 13.37 -17.17
C LYS A 206 -17.75 12.18 -18.13
N ASN A 207 -16.78 12.02 -19.04
CA ASN A 207 -16.73 10.89 -19.98
C ASN A 207 -16.65 9.54 -19.25
N SER A 208 -15.91 9.48 -18.15
CA SER A 208 -15.81 8.27 -17.31
C SER A 208 -17.14 7.95 -16.63
N ILE A 209 -17.86 8.97 -16.12
CA ILE A 209 -19.19 8.79 -15.53
C ILE A 209 -20.18 8.29 -16.57
N GLU A 210 -20.20 8.88 -17.77
CA GLU A 210 -21.10 8.47 -18.85
C GLU A 210 -20.88 6.99 -19.22
N LEU A 211 -19.62 6.60 -19.45
CA LEU A 211 -19.25 5.21 -19.75
C LEU A 211 -19.68 4.25 -18.62
N LEU A 212 -19.41 4.61 -17.36
CA LEU A 212 -19.70 3.74 -16.21
C LEU A 212 -21.19 3.72 -15.85
N LYS A 213 -21.96 4.75 -16.18
CA LYS A 213 -23.43 4.76 -16.08
C LYS A 213 -24.06 3.74 -17.04
N GLU A 214 -23.57 3.67 -18.28
CA GLU A 214 -24.05 2.65 -19.23
C GLU A 214 -23.83 1.22 -18.70
N VAL A 215 -22.69 0.98 -18.06
CA VAL A 215 -22.37 -0.31 -17.44
C VAL A 215 -23.26 -0.57 -16.23
N GLN A 216 -23.41 0.41 -15.32
CA GLN A 216 -24.27 0.30 -14.14
C GLN A 216 -25.71 -0.12 -14.51
N ASN A 217 -26.27 0.48 -15.57
CA ASN A 217 -27.65 0.23 -15.99
C ASN A 217 -27.89 -1.17 -16.56
N LYS A 218 -26.84 -1.86 -17.00
CA LYS A 218 -26.90 -3.22 -17.57
C LYS A 218 -26.43 -4.30 -16.59
N ARG A 219 -25.93 -3.90 -15.41
CA ARG A 219 -25.30 -4.80 -14.44
C ARG A 219 -26.32 -5.73 -13.80
N ASP A 220 -26.02 -7.02 -13.82
CA ASP A 220 -26.71 -8.00 -12.98
C ASP A 220 -26.08 -8.04 -11.58
N ILE A 221 -26.88 -7.69 -10.57
CA ILE A 221 -26.49 -7.71 -9.16
C ILE A 221 -27.05 -8.92 -8.40
N SER A 222 -27.80 -9.81 -9.06
CA SER A 222 -28.46 -10.95 -8.42
C SER A 222 -27.48 -11.83 -7.64
N ASN A 223 -26.28 -12.04 -8.19
CA ASN A 223 -25.19 -12.81 -7.58
C ASN A 223 -24.61 -12.17 -6.30
N LEU A 224 -24.94 -10.91 -5.99
CA LEU A 224 -24.52 -10.24 -4.76
C LEU A 224 -25.53 -10.41 -3.61
N ILE A 225 -26.77 -10.84 -3.91
CA ILE A 225 -27.88 -10.83 -2.95
C ILE A 225 -27.79 -12.08 -2.07
N MET A 226 -27.62 -11.89 -0.76
CA MET A 226 -27.66 -12.98 0.21
C MET A 226 -29.10 -13.44 0.47
N PRO A 227 -29.35 -14.75 0.67
CA PRO A 227 -30.67 -15.22 1.07
C PRO A 227 -31.01 -14.72 2.48
N TYR A 228 -31.91 -13.73 2.60
CA TYR A 228 -32.28 -13.13 3.87
C TYR A 228 -33.65 -12.41 3.84
N ASP A 229 -34.28 -12.23 5.01
CA ASP A 229 -35.51 -11.44 5.16
C ASP A 229 -35.19 -9.94 5.31
N TYR A 230 -35.40 -9.19 4.25
CA TYR A 230 -35.06 -7.77 4.18
C TYR A 230 -36.12 -6.82 4.77
N THR A 231 -37.00 -7.29 5.65
CA THR A 231 -37.96 -6.43 6.37
C THR A 231 -37.27 -5.50 7.37
N ASN A 232 -36.14 -5.92 7.94
CA ASN A 232 -35.38 -5.15 8.94
C ASN A 232 -34.01 -4.69 8.41
N LYS A 233 -33.55 -3.51 8.88
CA LYS A 233 -32.17 -3.06 8.64
C LYS A 233 -31.20 -3.94 9.41
N ARG A 234 -30.24 -4.51 8.69
CA ARG A 234 -29.23 -5.40 9.27
C ARG A 234 -28.03 -4.60 9.73
N ASN A 235 -27.50 -4.92 10.91
CA ASN A 235 -26.19 -4.43 11.33
C ASN A 235 -25.10 -5.02 10.43
N VAL A 236 -24.07 -4.25 10.15
CA VAL A 236 -22.98 -4.62 9.26
C VAL A 236 -21.65 -4.41 9.95
N PHE A 237 -20.81 -5.44 9.91
CA PHE A 237 -19.47 -5.46 10.46
C PHE A 237 -18.51 -5.88 9.35
N ILE A 238 -17.58 -5.01 8.98
CA ILE A 238 -16.46 -5.34 8.09
C ILE A 238 -15.17 -5.18 8.89
N ILE A 239 -14.39 -6.24 9.02
CA ILE A 239 -13.16 -6.26 9.81
C ILE A 239 -12.01 -6.65 8.90
N PHE A 240 -11.05 -5.73 8.79
CA PHE A 240 -9.81 -5.91 8.05
C PHE A 240 -8.76 -6.54 8.96
N MET A 241 -8.12 -7.61 8.51
CA MET A 241 -7.18 -8.38 9.32
C MET A 241 -5.74 -8.16 8.84
N GLU A 242 -4.90 -7.63 9.73
CA GLU A 242 -3.49 -7.36 9.45
C GLU A 242 -2.69 -8.65 9.22
N SER A 243 -2.05 -8.77 8.05
CA SER A 243 -1.12 -9.83 7.67
C SER A 243 -1.63 -11.28 7.88
N PHE A 244 -2.94 -11.48 7.96
CA PHE A 244 -3.54 -12.78 8.25
C PHE A 244 -3.38 -13.77 7.09
N TYR A 245 -2.89 -14.97 7.41
CA TYR A 245 -2.80 -16.09 6.48
C TYR A 245 -3.08 -17.41 7.20
N ASP A 246 -3.95 -18.23 6.64
CA ASP A 246 -4.41 -19.46 7.32
C ASP A 246 -3.58 -20.70 7.01
N TYR A 247 -2.51 -20.54 6.22
CA TYR A 247 -1.57 -21.60 5.85
C TYR A 247 -2.22 -22.85 5.23
N SER A 248 -3.41 -22.71 4.65
CA SER A 248 -4.15 -23.85 4.08
C SER A 248 -3.39 -24.59 2.96
N HIS A 249 -2.48 -23.91 2.23
CA HIS A 249 -1.61 -24.54 1.22
C HIS A 249 -0.61 -25.55 1.79
N PHE A 250 -0.32 -25.50 3.08
CA PHE A 250 0.70 -26.34 3.71
C PHE A 250 0.10 -27.44 4.59
N LEU A 251 -1.22 -27.66 4.53
CA LEU A 251 -1.93 -28.64 5.37
C LEU A 251 -1.34 -30.05 5.26
N GLU A 252 -0.93 -30.47 4.07
CA GLU A 252 -0.33 -31.80 3.86
C GLU A 252 1.02 -31.99 4.59
N LEU A 253 1.69 -30.90 4.96
CA LEU A 253 2.94 -30.88 5.71
C LEU A 253 2.74 -30.76 7.22
N PHE A 254 1.54 -30.42 7.68
CA PHE A 254 1.22 -30.33 9.10
C PHE A 254 0.98 -31.72 9.69
N ASP A 255 1.56 -31.98 10.85
CA ASP A 255 1.29 -33.19 11.62
C ASP A 255 0.03 -32.98 12.48
N LYS A 256 -0.23 -31.73 12.88
CA LYS A 256 -1.46 -31.28 13.54
C LYS A 256 -1.81 -29.87 13.09
N ASP A 257 -2.95 -29.70 12.42
CA ASP A 257 -3.46 -28.39 12.01
C ASP A 257 -3.60 -27.47 13.24
N PRO A 258 -2.88 -26.34 13.30
CA PRO A 258 -2.90 -25.48 14.48
C PRO A 258 -4.14 -24.58 14.53
N PHE A 259 -4.95 -24.51 13.46
CA PHE A 259 -6.13 -23.66 13.41
C PHE A 259 -7.36 -24.33 14.04
N PRO A 260 -8.26 -23.57 14.69
CA PRO A 260 -9.51 -24.12 15.22
C PRO A 260 -10.36 -24.79 14.14
N LYS A 261 -10.96 -25.93 14.48
CA LYS A 261 -11.84 -26.67 13.56
C LYS A 261 -13.00 -25.82 13.04
N GLU A 262 -13.65 -25.05 13.92
CA GLU A 262 -14.74 -24.13 13.56
C GLU A 262 -14.29 -23.09 12.51
N TYR A 263 -13.08 -22.55 12.66
CA TYR A 263 -12.51 -21.63 11.68
C TYR A 263 -12.31 -22.33 10.33
N ARG A 264 -11.73 -23.53 10.33
CA ARG A 264 -11.49 -24.30 9.09
C ARG A 264 -12.78 -24.61 8.34
N GLU A 265 -13.82 -25.02 9.06
CA GLU A 265 -15.12 -25.30 8.46
C GLU A 265 -15.71 -24.06 7.78
N TRP A 266 -15.59 -22.89 8.40
CA TRP A 266 -16.01 -21.63 7.79
C TRP A 266 -15.13 -21.22 6.60
N ALA A 267 -13.81 -21.31 6.74
CA ALA A 267 -12.86 -20.98 5.67
C ALA A 267 -13.08 -21.85 4.41
N LEU A 268 -13.37 -23.14 4.57
CA LEU A 268 -13.70 -24.04 3.46
C LEU A 268 -14.99 -23.66 2.73
N GLN A 269 -15.94 -23.05 3.44
CA GLN A 269 -17.19 -22.54 2.87
C GLN A 269 -17.08 -21.09 2.38
N SER A 270 -15.88 -20.52 2.34
CA SER A 270 -15.67 -19.12 1.95
C SER A 270 -15.12 -19.00 0.53
N SER A 271 -15.29 -17.83 -0.07
CA SER A 271 -14.63 -17.47 -1.32
C SER A 271 -13.16 -17.20 -1.04
N LYS A 272 -12.27 -17.58 -1.95
CA LYS A 272 -10.85 -17.23 -1.89
C LYS A 272 -10.58 -15.96 -2.70
N VAL A 273 -9.77 -15.07 -2.15
CA VAL A 273 -9.38 -13.80 -2.79
C VAL A 273 -7.86 -13.65 -2.78
N GLY A 274 -7.34 -12.87 -3.73
CA GLY A 274 -5.92 -12.55 -3.78
C GLY A 274 -5.53 -11.57 -2.66
N PRO A 275 -4.30 -11.67 -2.11
CA PRO A 275 -3.80 -10.69 -1.16
C PRO A 275 -3.67 -9.30 -1.79
N ASN A 276 -3.81 -8.24 -0.98
CA ASN A 276 -3.32 -6.94 -1.39
C ASN A 276 -1.80 -7.01 -1.53
N ASP A 277 -1.27 -6.46 -2.62
CA ASP A 277 0.16 -6.47 -2.90
C ASP A 277 0.85 -5.27 -2.20
N GLY A 278 1.92 -5.55 -1.44
CA GLY A 278 2.99 -4.63 -0.99
C GLY A 278 2.68 -3.39 -0.12
N ASN A 279 1.43 -2.94 0.05
CA ASN A 279 1.06 -1.74 0.84
C ASN A 279 -0.30 -1.93 1.56
N GLY A 280 -0.53 -3.13 2.11
CA GLY A 280 -1.86 -3.74 2.06
C GLY A 280 -2.92 -3.19 3.02
N SER A 281 -2.57 -2.67 4.20
CA SER A 281 -3.59 -2.34 5.21
C SER A 281 -4.45 -1.14 4.81
N LEU A 282 -3.84 -0.02 4.36
CA LEU A 282 -4.59 1.17 3.93
C LEU A 282 -5.47 0.85 2.72
N PHE A 283 -4.92 0.15 1.73
CA PHE A 283 -5.64 -0.18 0.51
C PHE A 283 -6.76 -1.19 0.73
N ALA A 284 -6.63 -2.12 1.68
CA ALA A 284 -7.73 -2.97 2.10
C ALA A 284 -8.91 -2.13 2.61
N ARG A 285 -8.64 -1.14 3.46
CA ARG A 285 -9.66 -0.21 3.98
C ARG A 285 -10.27 0.63 2.85
N LEU A 286 -9.46 1.21 1.96
CA LEU A 286 -10.00 2.04 0.86
C LEU A 286 -10.82 1.24 -0.15
N SER A 287 -10.36 0.04 -0.53
CA SER A 287 -11.10 -0.84 -1.43
C SER A 287 -12.41 -1.31 -0.78
N GLY A 288 -12.36 -1.75 0.48
CA GLY A 288 -13.52 -2.26 1.20
C GLY A 288 -14.53 -1.20 1.66
N LEU A 289 -14.18 0.09 1.67
CA LEU A 289 -15.06 1.19 2.12
C LEU A 289 -15.47 2.17 1.01
N ILE A 290 -14.65 2.33 -0.04
CA ILE A 290 -14.88 3.32 -1.11
C ILE A 290 -14.96 2.64 -2.49
N GLY A 291 -14.43 1.42 -2.64
CA GLY A 291 -14.41 0.67 -3.89
C GLY A 291 -13.26 1.06 -4.81
N THR A 292 -12.33 1.88 -4.32
CA THR A 292 -11.19 2.34 -5.12
C THR A 292 -10.13 1.26 -5.27
N SER A 293 -9.55 1.19 -6.46
CA SER A 293 -8.28 0.49 -6.64
C SER A 293 -7.16 1.22 -5.89
N PRO A 294 -6.04 0.54 -5.55
CA PRO A 294 -4.98 1.06 -4.71
C PRO A 294 -4.43 2.40 -5.18
N ILE A 295 -4.76 3.45 -4.43
CA ILE A 295 -4.27 4.80 -4.65
C ILE A 295 -4.12 5.48 -3.31
N TYR A 296 -2.94 6.05 -3.07
CA TYR A 296 -2.69 6.79 -1.84
C TYR A 296 -3.53 8.08 -1.85
N PRO A 297 -4.44 8.27 -0.89
CA PRO A 297 -5.25 9.48 -0.83
C PRO A 297 -4.37 10.67 -0.46
N LYS A 298 -4.64 11.83 -1.06
CA LYS A 298 -4.11 13.10 -0.54
C LYS A 298 -4.85 13.47 0.75
N LYS A 299 -4.34 14.45 1.49
CA LYS A 299 -5.07 15.02 2.64
C LYS A 299 -6.45 15.49 2.18
N GLN A 300 -7.50 14.86 2.70
CA GLN A 300 -8.87 15.14 2.29
C GLN A 300 -9.35 16.44 2.93
N LYS A 301 -9.68 17.44 2.09
CA LYS A 301 -10.27 18.72 2.53
C LYS A 301 -11.79 18.78 2.37
N SER A 302 -12.36 17.82 1.67
CA SER A 302 -13.78 17.77 1.33
C SER A 302 -14.31 16.35 1.47
N LYS A 303 -15.61 16.24 1.75
CA LYS A 303 -16.26 14.95 1.98
C LYS A 303 -16.45 14.16 0.68
N VAL A 304 -16.48 12.83 0.78
CA VAL A 304 -16.82 11.91 -0.31
C VAL A 304 -18.20 11.32 0.00
N ASN A 305 -19.25 12.10 -0.28
CA ASN A 305 -20.62 11.81 0.18
C ASN A 305 -21.27 10.57 -0.46
N THR A 306 -20.56 9.90 -1.37
CA THR A 306 -21.03 8.72 -2.09
C THR A 306 -20.27 7.46 -1.71
N ALA A 307 -19.27 7.54 -0.82
CA ALA A 307 -18.60 6.38 -0.26
C ALA A 307 -19.55 5.58 0.64
N LEU A 308 -19.26 4.29 0.87
CA LEU A 308 -20.17 3.41 1.64
C LEU A 308 -20.50 3.96 3.03
N PRO A 309 -19.54 4.41 3.87
CA PRO A 309 -19.89 4.88 5.21
C PRO A 309 -20.86 6.07 5.16
N PHE A 310 -20.69 6.98 4.20
CA PHE A 310 -21.60 8.11 4.01
C PHE A 310 -23.01 7.67 3.58
N LEU A 311 -23.10 6.70 2.66
CA LEU A 311 -24.39 6.15 2.23
C LEU A 311 -25.10 5.42 3.38
N MET A 312 -24.37 4.65 4.19
CA MET A 312 -24.89 4.00 5.39
C MET A 312 -25.41 5.04 6.40
N LYS A 313 -24.62 6.09 6.67
CA LYS A 313 -25.02 7.20 7.54
C LYS A 313 -26.32 7.87 7.06
N ASN A 314 -26.41 8.19 5.77
CA ASN A 314 -27.62 8.79 5.18
C ASN A 314 -28.83 7.85 5.25
N ALA A 315 -28.59 6.53 5.22
CA ALA A 315 -29.62 5.53 5.43
C ALA A 315 -29.98 5.32 6.92
N GLY A 316 -29.46 6.14 7.84
CA GLY A 316 -29.82 6.12 9.27
C GLY A 316 -28.99 5.15 10.11
N TYR A 317 -27.89 4.63 9.58
CA TYR A 317 -26.95 3.83 10.37
C TYR A 317 -26.05 4.71 11.23
N LYS A 318 -25.72 4.22 12.42
CA LYS A 318 -24.58 4.73 13.20
C LYS A 318 -23.29 4.16 12.62
N THR A 319 -22.37 5.03 12.18
CA THR A 319 -21.13 4.61 11.50
C THR A 319 -19.91 4.78 12.41
N ILE A 320 -19.17 3.70 12.65
CA ILE A 320 -18.03 3.68 13.58
C ILE A 320 -16.83 3.00 12.94
N ALA A 321 -15.66 3.63 13.02
CA ALA A 321 -14.37 3.03 12.67
C ALA A 321 -13.61 2.65 13.96
N LEU A 322 -13.15 1.41 14.04
CA LEU A 322 -12.46 0.80 15.18
C LEU A 322 -11.07 0.34 14.75
N GLU A 323 -10.03 0.93 15.30
CA GLU A 323 -8.64 0.64 14.95
C GLU A 323 -7.87 0.19 16.21
N GLU A 324 -7.29 -1.01 16.16
CA GLU A 324 -6.46 -1.53 17.27
C GLU A 324 -5.14 -0.78 17.43
N CYS A 325 -4.66 -0.16 16.35
CA CYS A 325 -3.43 0.61 16.31
C CYS A 325 -3.67 2.11 16.49
N GLY A 326 -2.57 2.86 16.61
CA GLY A 326 -2.61 4.33 16.64
C GLY A 326 -2.98 4.95 15.30
N ILE A 327 -3.02 6.29 15.28
CA ILE A 327 -3.33 7.04 14.06
C ILE A 327 -2.24 6.76 13.02
N THR A 328 -2.64 6.13 11.92
CA THR A 328 -1.80 5.87 10.75
C THR A 328 -2.44 6.45 9.51
N PHE A 329 -1.65 6.72 8.46
CA PHE A 329 -2.12 7.15 7.13
C PHE A 329 -3.10 8.34 7.10
N ASN A 330 -3.07 9.22 8.11
CA ASN A 330 -3.99 10.36 8.26
C ASN A 330 -5.48 9.89 8.23
N LEU A 331 -5.75 8.70 8.78
CA LEU A 331 -7.08 8.10 8.87
C LEU A 331 -8.03 8.88 9.77
N ASP A 332 -7.49 9.57 10.77
CA ASP A 332 -8.19 10.53 11.64
C ASP A 332 -8.95 11.60 10.84
N LYS A 333 -8.41 12.01 9.69
CA LYS A 333 -9.07 12.95 8.78
C LYS A 333 -9.84 12.25 7.67
N LEU A 334 -9.40 11.08 7.22
CA LEU A 334 -10.04 10.37 6.11
C LEU A 334 -11.39 9.78 6.51
N PHE A 335 -11.46 9.10 7.66
CA PHE A 335 -12.69 8.42 8.09
C PHE A 335 -13.89 9.36 8.25
N PRO A 336 -13.77 10.52 8.92
CA PRO A 336 -14.86 11.50 8.95
C PRO A 336 -15.26 12.00 7.56
N ASN A 337 -14.29 12.18 6.65
CA ASN A 337 -14.56 12.66 5.30
C ASN A 337 -15.30 11.66 4.42
N ILE A 338 -15.21 10.36 4.70
CA ILE A 338 -15.95 9.32 3.97
C ILE A 338 -17.24 8.90 4.70
N GLY A 339 -17.57 9.51 5.83
CA GLY A 339 -18.88 9.40 6.49
C GLY A 339 -18.92 8.64 7.81
N PHE A 340 -17.78 8.31 8.42
CA PHE A 340 -17.78 7.80 9.80
C PHE A 340 -18.14 8.91 10.80
N GLU A 341 -19.03 8.60 11.73
CA GLU A 341 -19.43 9.51 12.81
C GLU A 341 -18.49 9.42 14.00
N GLU A 342 -17.97 8.22 14.27
CA GLU A 342 -17.01 7.97 15.34
C GLU A 342 -15.80 7.22 14.79
N THR A 343 -14.63 7.53 15.34
CA THR A 343 -13.38 6.86 15.00
C THR A 343 -12.59 6.68 16.28
N ILE A 344 -12.24 5.42 16.58
CA ILE A 344 -11.59 5.04 17.82
C ILE A 344 -10.29 4.33 17.46
N PHE A 345 -9.18 4.93 17.87
CA PHE A 345 -7.83 4.39 17.71
C PHE A 345 -7.32 3.84 19.03
N ASN A 346 -6.24 3.06 18.97
CA ASN A 346 -5.56 2.48 20.12
C ASN A 346 -6.45 1.57 20.97
N LEU A 347 -7.34 0.78 20.35
CA LEU A 347 -8.10 -0.23 21.10
C LEU A 347 -7.19 -1.30 21.72
N GLY A 348 -6.01 -1.53 21.14
CA GLY A 348 -5.11 -2.62 21.52
C GLY A 348 -5.50 -3.95 20.85
N LEU A 349 -4.58 -4.92 20.91
CA LEU A 349 -4.73 -6.21 20.22
C LEU A 349 -5.97 -6.97 20.69
N THR A 350 -6.74 -7.52 19.74
CA THR A 350 -7.92 -8.37 19.96
C THR A 350 -9.08 -7.68 20.71
N ASN A 351 -9.13 -6.34 20.72
CA ASN A 351 -10.08 -5.59 21.55
C ASN A 351 -11.29 -5.05 20.79
N ILE A 352 -11.37 -5.21 19.46
CA ILE A 352 -12.58 -4.85 18.69
C ILE A 352 -13.82 -5.55 19.27
N LYS A 353 -13.72 -6.85 19.58
CA LYS A 353 -14.82 -7.62 20.20
C LYS A 353 -15.26 -7.06 21.55
N ASN A 354 -14.32 -6.61 22.37
CA ASN A 354 -14.60 -6.04 23.69
C ASN A 354 -15.31 -4.70 23.57
N TYR A 355 -14.92 -3.87 22.59
CA TYR A 355 -15.63 -2.64 22.29
C TYR A 355 -17.09 -2.93 21.90
N ILE A 356 -17.33 -3.88 20.99
CA ILE A 356 -18.68 -4.27 20.57
C ILE A 356 -19.49 -4.84 21.74
N LYS A 357 -18.87 -5.67 22.58
CA LYS A 357 -19.50 -6.28 23.75
C LYS A 357 -19.95 -5.25 24.79
N ASN A 358 -19.13 -4.24 25.06
CA ASN A 358 -19.34 -3.31 26.18
C ASN A 358 -20.15 -2.06 25.80
N ASN A 359 -20.46 -1.84 24.52
CA ASN A 359 -21.25 -0.72 24.06
C ASN A 359 -22.58 -1.19 23.46
N ASP A 360 -23.65 -0.47 23.79
CA ASP A 360 -24.99 -0.69 23.26
C ASP A 360 -25.37 0.47 22.34
N PHE A 361 -26.07 0.14 21.25
CA PHE A 361 -26.43 1.12 20.22
C PHE A 361 -27.90 1.00 19.85
N GLU A 362 -28.60 2.13 19.85
CA GLU A 362 -30.03 2.20 19.52
C GLU A 362 -30.31 2.18 18.01
N LYS A 363 -29.32 2.60 17.20
CA LYS A 363 -29.42 2.66 15.74
C LYS A 363 -28.78 1.41 15.12
N PRO A 364 -29.23 0.98 13.92
CA PRO A 364 -28.52 -0.04 13.17
C PRO A 364 -27.09 0.42 12.89
N LEU A 365 -26.14 -0.51 12.95
CA LEU A 365 -24.71 -0.24 12.96
C LEU A 365 -24.05 -0.54 11.63
N PHE A 366 -23.12 0.32 11.26
CA PHE A 366 -22.09 0.02 10.27
C PHE A 366 -20.73 0.23 10.93
N ILE A 367 -20.07 -0.89 11.25
CA ILE A 367 -18.77 -0.91 11.91
C ILE A 367 -17.71 -1.36 10.92
N SER A 368 -16.65 -0.56 10.80
CA SER A 368 -15.40 -0.94 10.15
C SER A 368 -14.35 -1.17 11.22
N GLY A 369 -13.74 -2.36 11.25
CA GLY A 369 -12.67 -2.71 12.17
C GLY A 369 -11.35 -2.94 11.45
N PHE A 370 -10.22 -2.68 12.11
CA PHE A 370 -8.89 -3.08 11.66
C PHE A 370 -8.12 -3.70 12.84
N THR A 371 -7.77 -4.99 12.70
CA THR A 371 -6.96 -5.70 13.69
C THR A 371 -5.48 -5.37 13.50
N PHE A 372 -4.70 -5.42 14.57
CA PHE A 372 -3.25 -5.17 14.51
C PHE A 372 -2.43 -6.43 14.84
N LEU A 373 -3.09 -7.51 15.27
CA LEU A 373 -2.46 -8.81 15.49
C LEU A 373 -2.09 -9.44 14.15
N GLY A 374 -0.78 -9.52 13.88
CA GLY A 374 -0.23 -9.96 12.60
C GLY A 374 0.85 -9.01 12.07
N HIS A 375 0.86 -7.76 12.55
CA HIS A 375 1.91 -6.80 12.24
C HIS A 375 3.27 -7.32 12.75
N ALA A 376 4.35 -7.06 12.03
CA ALA A 376 5.70 -7.44 12.47
C ALA A 376 5.99 -6.87 13.88
N GLY A 377 6.41 -7.74 14.80
CA GLY A 377 6.67 -7.39 16.20
C GLY A 377 5.43 -7.31 17.10
N SER A 378 4.23 -7.54 16.56
CA SER A 378 3.04 -7.81 17.38
C SER A 378 3.02 -9.29 17.74
N HIS A 379 2.91 -9.61 19.03
CA HIS A 379 2.83 -10.99 19.49
C HIS A 379 2.07 -11.08 20.81
N ILE A 380 1.19 -12.08 20.93
CA ILE A 380 0.52 -12.43 22.17
C ILE A 380 1.08 -13.77 22.64
N LYS A 381 1.58 -13.78 23.87
CA LYS A 381 2.11 -14.99 24.50
C LYS A 381 1.03 -16.07 24.52
N ASN A 382 1.36 -17.25 24.02
CA ASN A 382 0.44 -18.38 23.88
C ASN A 382 1.16 -19.69 24.23
N ASP A 383 0.40 -20.78 24.30
CA ASP A 383 0.86 -22.14 24.62
C ASP A 383 0.49 -23.16 23.53
N PHE A 384 0.35 -22.70 22.28
CA PHE A 384 -0.10 -23.54 21.17
C PHE A 384 0.86 -24.67 20.80
N ASN A 385 2.14 -24.55 21.18
CA ASN A 385 3.19 -25.54 20.91
C ASN A 385 3.28 -25.91 19.41
N ILE A 386 3.05 -24.93 18.52
CA ILE A 386 2.92 -25.17 17.07
C ILE A 386 4.17 -25.84 16.48
N PHE A 387 5.36 -25.38 16.89
CA PHE A 387 6.63 -25.93 16.43
C PHE A 387 6.78 -27.41 16.79
N GLU A 388 6.56 -27.78 18.05
CA GLU A 388 6.68 -29.16 18.52
C GLU A 388 5.64 -30.08 17.87
N ASN A 389 4.43 -29.56 17.65
CA ASN A 389 3.33 -30.28 17.02
C ASN A 389 3.47 -30.44 15.49
N ASN A 390 4.41 -29.74 14.83
CA ASN A 390 4.53 -29.72 13.37
C ASN A 390 5.99 -29.77 12.89
N LYS A 391 6.81 -30.64 13.50
CA LYS A 391 8.25 -30.75 13.20
C LYS A 391 8.51 -30.98 11.71
N ARG A 392 7.70 -31.81 11.04
CA ARG A 392 7.83 -32.12 9.61
C ARG A 392 7.78 -30.87 8.73
N PHE A 393 6.88 -29.93 9.04
CA PHE A 393 6.82 -28.66 8.34
C PHE A 393 8.05 -27.79 8.64
N TYR A 394 8.42 -27.64 9.91
CA TYR A 394 9.54 -26.77 10.30
C TYR A 394 10.92 -27.33 9.94
N GLU A 395 11.07 -28.63 9.70
CA GLU A 395 12.30 -29.23 9.17
C GLU A 395 12.61 -28.74 7.74
N LYS A 396 11.56 -28.42 6.96
CA LYS A 396 11.71 -27.89 5.61
C LYS A 396 12.08 -26.41 5.58
N ILE A 397 11.96 -25.71 6.71
CA ILE A 397 12.20 -24.27 6.80
C ILE A 397 13.66 -24.00 7.21
N ASN A 398 14.30 -23.01 6.58
CA ASN A 398 15.65 -22.61 6.93
C ASN A 398 15.77 -22.20 8.40
N ARG A 399 16.84 -22.62 9.07
CA ARG A 399 17.09 -22.35 10.50
C ARG A 399 16.92 -20.88 10.89
N LYS A 400 17.39 -19.95 10.05
CA LYS A 400 17.29 -18.50 10.28
C LYS A 400 15.86 -17.96 10.24
N ASP A 401 14.96 -18.63 9.51
CA ASP A 401 13.60 -18.16 9.23
C ASP A 401 12.56 -18.79 10.18
N LYS A 402 12.90 -19.91 10.85
CA LYS A 402 11.98 -20.67 11.71
C LYS A 402 11.30 -19.83 12.79
N LYS A 403 12.06 -18.95 13.47
CA LYS A 403 11.52 -18.12 14.55
C LYS A 403 10.46 -17.15 14.05
N VAL A 404 10.75 -16.46 12.95
CA VAL A 404 9.83 -15.48 12.35
C VAL A 404 8.60 -16.21 11.80
N LEU A 405 8.77 -17.35 11.13
CA LEU A 405 7.65 -18.14 10.64
C LEU A 405 6.74 -18.64 11.76
N LEU A 406 7.33 -19.07 12.89
CA LEU A 406 6.56 -19.48 14.07
C LEU A 406 5.70 -18.33 14.61
N GLU A 407 6.28 -17.15 14.80
CA GLU A 407 5.55 -15.95 15.25
C GLU A 407 4.37 -15.63 14.31
N THR A 408 4.59 -15.67 12.99
CA THR A 408 3.53 -15.39 12.00
C THR A 408 2.39 -16.41 12.04
N MET A 409 2.71 -17.68 12.30
CA MET A 409 1.71 -18.75 12.40
C MET A 409 0.94 -18.66 13.72
N GLU A 410 1.62 -18.41 14.83
CA GLU A 410 0.99 -18.19 16.14
C GLU A 410 0.03 -17.00 16.11
N ASN A 411 0.44 -15.88 15.49
CA ASN A 411 -0.42 -14.72 15.31
C ASN A 411 -1.65 -15.04 14.46
N SER A 412 -1.48 -15.80 13.37
CA SER A 412 -2.60 -16.21 12.51
C SER A 412 -3.57 -17.16 13.22
N VAL A 413 -3.07 -18.06 14.07
CA VAL A 413 -3.91 -18.95 14.88
C VAL A 413 -4.68 -18.16 15.94
N MET A 414 -4.03 -17.24 16.65
CA MET A 414 -4.71 -16.34 17.59
C MET A 414 -5.77 -15.48 16.87
N ALA A 415 -5.46 -14.95 15.70
CA ALA A 415 -6.42 -14.20 14.89
C ALA A 415 -7.62 -15.06 14.47
N ALA A 416 -7.41 -16.33 14.11
CA ALA A 416 -8.51 -17.25 13.80
C ALA A 416 -9.45 -17.50 14.99
N ILE A 417 -8.90 -17.56 16.20
CA ILE A 417 -9.69 -17.61 17.45
C ILE A 417 -10.46 -16.29 17.64
N ASP A 418 -9.78 -15.16 17.45
CA ASP A 418 -10.39 -13.83 17.59
C ASP A 418 -11.54 -13.59 16.58
N ILE A 419 -11.43 -14.11 15.36
CA ILE A 419 -12.50 -14.11 14.35
C ILE A 419 -13.75 -14.81 14.88
N ILE A 420 -13.58 -16.02 15.44
CA ILE A 420 -14.68 -16.82 16.00
C ILE A 420 -15.34 -16.08 17.16
N GLU A 421 -14.54 -15.58 18.11
CA GLU A 421 -15.04 -14.87 19.28
C GLU A 421 -15.77 -13.58 18.91
N THR A 422 -15.18 -12.79 18.00
CA THR A 422 -15.77 -11.55 17.51
C THR A 422 -17.10 -11.82 16.81
N LYS A 423 -17.16 -12.81 15.91
CA LYS A 423 -18.40 -13.26 15.27
C LYS A 423 -19.44 -13.65 16.31
N ASN A 424 -19.09 -14.47 17.30
CA ASN A 424 -20.01 -14.94 18.33
C ASN A 424 -20.57 -13.78 19.17
N ILE A 425 -19.72 -12.84 19.59
CA ILE A 425 -20.15 -11.63 20.32
C ILE A 425 -21.10 -10.78 19.47
N ILE A 426 -20.78 -10.58 18.19
CA ILE A 426 -21.66 -9.84 17.28
C ILE A 426 -23.02 -10.53 17.17
N LEU A 427 -23.05 -11.85 16.95
CA LEU A 427 -24.31 -12.60 16.77
C LEU A 427 -25.14 -12.71 18.05
N GLN A 428 -24.51 -12.66 19.22
CA GLN A 428 -25.23 -12.58 20.50
C GLN A 428 -26.04 -11.27 20.61
N LYS A 429 -25.49 -10.14 20.17
CA LYS A 429 -26.18 -8.85 20.18
C LYS A 429 -27.05 -8.61 18.94
N TYR A 430 -26.58 -9.06 17.80
CA TYR A 430 -27.14 -8.78 16.47
C TYR A 430 -27.24 -10.10 15.67
N PRO A 431 -28.22 -10.96 15.97
CA PRO A 431 -28.33 -12.31 15.38
C PRO A 431 -28.40 -12.33 13.85
N ASP A 432 -28.80 -11.22 13.27
CA ASP A 432 -29.07 -11.05 11.85
C ASP A 432 -28.00 -10.22 11.13
N ALA A 433 -26.87 -9.94 11.80
CA ALA A 433 -25.79 -9.12 11.25
C ALA A 433 -25.19 -9.72 9.96
N ILE A 434 -24.67 -8.83 9.11
CA ILE A 434 -23.72 -9.17 8.05
C ILE A 434 -22.33 -9.01 8.64
N ILE A 435 -21.52 -10.06 8.64
CA ILE A 435 -20.16 -10.01 9.17
C ILE A 435 -19.20 -10.41 8.05
N ILE A 436 -18.20 -9.58 7.80
CA ILE A 436 -17.20 -9.78 6.76
C ILE A 436 -15.82 -9.65 7.41
N PHE A 437 -14.99 -10.69 7.33
CA PHE A 437 -13.57 -10.60 7.63
C PHE A 437 -12.76 -10.68 6.34
N LYS A 438 -11.88 -9.71 6.15
CA LYS A 438 -11.01 -9.61 4.97
C LYS A 438 -9.59 -9.38 5.43
N HIS A 439 -8.67 -10.28 5.11
CA HIS A 439 -7.25 -10.02 5.28
C HIS A 439 -6.78 -8.89 4.35
N ASP A 440 -5.79 -8.12 4.79
CA ASP A 440 -5.20 -7.08 3.97
C ASP A 440 -4.13 -7.66 3.04
N HIS A 441 -3.00 -8.12 3.55
CA HIS A 441 -1.88 -8.67 2.78
C HIS A 441 -1.33 -9.94 3.44
N LEU A 442 -0.37 -10.57 2.78
CA LEU A 442 0.46 -11.59 3.41
C LEU A 442 1.58 -10.93 4.22
N TYR A 443 2.12 -11.66 5.19
CA TYR A 443 3.29 -11.20 5.93
C TYR A 443 4.47 -10.95 4.96
N PRO A 444 5.15 -9.78 5.01
CA PRO A 444 6.10 -9.36 3.96
C PRO A 444 7.24 -10.33 3.65
N TYR A 445 7.69 -11.10 4.65
CA TYR A 445 8.79 -12.04 4.49
C TYR A 445 8.35 -13.47 4.16
N LEU A 446 7.04 -13.77 4.22
CA LEU A 446 6.53 -15.13 4.06
C LEU A 446 6.92 -15.73 2.71
N ALA A 447 6.72 -14.99 1.63
CA ALA A 447 7.10 -15.42 0.28
C ALA A 447 8.59 -15.80 0.19
N GLY A 448 9.48 -14.97 0.76
CA GLY A 448 10.91 -15.25 0.79
C GLY A 448 11.28 -16.47 1.65
N MET A 449 10.60 -16.65 2.79
CA MET A 449 10.81 -17.82 3.66
C MET A 449 10.40 -19.11 2.96
N ILE A 450 9.26 -19.12 2.27
CA ILE A 450 8.77 -20.28 1.51
C ILE A 450 9.67 -20.56 0.30
N TYR A 451 10.07 -19.53 -0.46
CA TYR A 451 10.93 -19.68 -1.63
C TYR A 451 12.26 -20.36 -1.27
N ASN A 452 12.90 -19.90 -0.19
CA ASN A 452 14.20 -20.40 0.24
C ASN A 452 14.14 -21.72 1.02
N SER A 453 12.95 -22.27 1.30
CA SER A 453 12.77 -23.51 2.04
C SER A 453 13.11 -24.75 1.19
N SER A 454 13.16 -25.93 1.81
CA SER A 454 13.19 -27.24 1.13
C SER A 454 11.80 -27.89 1.02
N ILE A 455 10.74 -27.06 1.06
CA ILE A 455 9.38 -27.49 0.69
C ILE A 455 9.36 -27.99 -0.76
N ASP A 456 8.51 -28.98 -1.05
CA ASP A 456 8.35 -29.51 -2.41
C ASP A 456 8.01 -28.41 -3.42
N GLU A 457 8.63 -28.46 -4.60
CA GLU A 457 8.48 -27.41 -5.61
C GLU A 457 7.06 -27.32 -6.15
N ASN A 458 6.25 -28.39 -6.13
CA ASN A 458 4.84 -28.30 -6.54
C ASN A 458 4.01 -27.52 -5.53
N ILE A 459 4.23 -27.72 -4.23
CA ILE A 459 3.56 -26.97 -3.16
C ILE A 459 3.98 -25.50 -3.22
N LYS A 460 5.27 -25.22 -3.41
CA LYS A 460 5.77 -23.86 -3.60
C LYS A 460 5.12 -23.21 -4.82
N LYS A 461 5.09 -23.92 -5.95
CA LYS A 461 4.47 -23.45 -7.18
C LYS A 461 3.00 -23.13 -6.95
N GLU A 462 2.26 -23.99 -6.25
CA GLU A 462 0.87 -23.71 -5.88
C GLU A 462 0.76 -22.43 -5.02
N PHE A 463 1.60 -22.27 -4.00
CA PHE A 463 1.60 -21.07 -3.17
C PHE A 463 1.90 -19.78 -3.96
N PHE A 464 2.89 -19.81 -4.88
CA PHE A 464 3.28 -18.62 -5.65
C PHE A 464 2.39 -18.33 -6.86
N GLU A 465 1.77 -19.36 -7.44
CA GLU A 465 0.89 -19.22 -8.62
C GLU A 465 -0.59 -19.13 -8.24
N SER A 466 -0.98 -19.52 -7.02
CA SER A 466 -2.34 -19.32 -6.53
C SER A 466 -2.56 -17.84 -6.27
N TYR A 467 -3.47 -17.22 -7.02
CA TYR A 467 -3.91 -15.83 -6.79
C TYR A 467 -5.14 -15.76 -5.87
N ALA A 468 -5.49 -16.88 -5.21
CA ALA A 468 -6.64 -17.01 -4.31
C ALA A 468 -6.16 -17.65 -3.01
N ILE A 469 -5.38 -16.90 -2.23
CA ILE A 469 -4.50 -17.46 -1.21
C ILE A 469 -5.17 -17.51 0.16
N SER A 470 -6.12 -16.61 0.40
CA SER A 470 -6.76 -16.44 1.70
C SER A 470 -8.28 -16.30 1.56
N PRO A 471 -9.04 -16.75 2.57
CA PRO A 471 -10.49 -16.66 2.55
C PRO A 471 -10.98 -15.23 2.79
N LEU A 472 -12.02 -14.83 2.04
CA LEU A 472 -12.92 -13.75 2.39
C LEU A 472 -14.09 -14.37 3.16
N LEU A 473 -14.08 -14.23 4.48
CA LEU A 473 -15.05 -14.88 5.36
C LEU A 473 -16.30 -14.00 5.44
N ILE A 474 -17.44 -14.51 4.99
CA ILE A 474 -18.73 -13.82 5.10
C ILE A 474 -19.68 -14.68 5.92
N TRP A 475 -20.36 -14.05 6.88
CA TRP A 475 -21.40 -14.66 7.70
C TRP A 475 -22.72 -13.91 7.53
N ASN A 476 -23.77 -14.66 7.25
CA ASN A 476 -25.12 -14.18 6.98
C ASN A 476 -26.05 -14.43 8.18
N GLY A 477 -25.81 -13.74 9.30
CA GLY A 477 -26.64 -13.87 10.51
C GLY A 477 -26.91 -15.33 10.92
N ARG A 478 -28.18 -15.68 11.12
CA ARG A 478 -28.58 -17.05 11.47
C ARG A 478 -28.42 -18.09 10.36
N LYS A 479 -28.15 -17.67 9.11
CA LYS A 479 -28.00 -18.58 7.95
C LYS A 479 -26.60 -19.15 7.82
N GLY A 480 -25.63 -18.69 8.61
CA GLY A 480 -24.27 -19.25 8.62
C GLY A 480 -23.35 -18.61 7.59
N ALA A 481 -22.31 -19.36 7.20
CA ALA A 481 -21.33 -18.94 6.21
C ALA A 481 -22.00 -18.66 4.84
N PHE A 482 -21.48 -17.67 4.13
CA PHE A 482 -21.92 -17.32 2.78
C PHE A 482 -20.73 -17.27 1.83
N LYS A 483 -20.87 -17.87 0.64
CA LYS A 483 -19.82 -17.98 -0.36
C LYS A 483 -20.13 -17.14 -1.59
N LEU A 484 -19.20 -16.25 -1.95
CA LEU A 484 -19.16 -15.57 -3.26
C LEU A 484 -18.36 -16.40 -4.28
N GLU A 485 -18.34 -15.98 -5.55
CA GLU A 485 -17.43 -16.55 -6.56
C GLU A 485 -15.97 -16.32 -6.11
N ASP A 486 -15.10 -17.30 -6.35
CA ASP A 486 -13.66 -17.13 -6.11
C ASP A 486 -13.12 -16.00 -6.99
N GLY A 487 -12.21 -15.20 -6.43
CA GLY A 487 -11.69 -14.01 -7.11
C GLY A 487 -12.56 -12.77 -6.98
N PHE A 488 -13.53 -12.77 -6.06
CA PHE A 488 -14.34 -11.59 -5.76
C PHE A 488 -13.45 -10.36 -5.45
N PRO A 489 -13.48 -9.31 -6.31
CA PRO A 489 -12.64 -8.13 -6.12
C PRO A 489 -12.96 -7.43 -4.81
N PRO A 490 -11.97 -7.11 -3.97
CA PRO A 490 -12.22 -6.41 -2.71
C PRO A 490 -12.83 -5.02 -2.89
N GLU A 491 -12.57 -4.37 -4.04
CA GLU A 491 -13.24 -3.14 -4.47
C GLU A 491 -14.77 -3.30 -4.63
N ASN A 492 -15.29 -4.53 -4.71
CA ASN A 492 -16.72 -4.81 -4.85
C ASN A 492 -17.44 -4.99 -3.51
N ILE A 493 -16.71 -5.14 -2.39
CA ILE A 493 -17.30 -5.28 -1.04
C ILE A 493 -18.26 -4.12 -0.72
N PRO A 494 -17.95 -2.84 -1.05
CA PRO A 494 -18.89 -1.75 -0.82
C PRO A 494 -20.26 -1.92 -1.48
N LEU A 495 -20.29 -2.32 -2.75
CA LEU A 495 -21.55 -2.53 -3.45
C LEU A 495 -22.28 -3.77 -2.91
N PHE A 496 -21.55 -4.84 -2.58
CA PHE A 496 -22.13 -6.02 -1.92
C PHE A 496 -22.84 -5.65 -0.62
N ILE A 497 -22.22 -4.85 0.24
CA ILE A 497 -22.86 -4.36 1.47
C ILE A 497 -24.09 -3.52 1.12
N ALA A 498 -23.97 -2.56 0.21
CA ALA A 498 -25.06 -1.65 -0.15
C ALA A 498 -26.31 -2.37 -0.70
N VAL A 499 -26.10 -3.39 -1.54
CA VAL A 499 -27.17 -4.24 -2.07
C VAL A 499 -27.86 -5.00 -0.93
N ASN A 500 -27.10 -5.59 -0.01
CA ASN A 500 -27.64 -6.39 1.09
C ASN A 500 -28.23 -5.58 2.26
N THR A 501 -28.03 -4.27 2.27
CA THR A 501 -28.67 -3.34 3.23
C THR A 501 -29.79 -2.52 2.58
N LYS A 502 -30.05 -2.71 1.28
CA LYS A 502 -31.05 -1.95 0.49
C LYS A 502 -30.87 -0.43 0.52
N ILE A 503 -29.65 0.06 0.75
CA ILE A 503 -29.37 1.49 0.65
C ILE A 503 -29.33 1.91 -0.81
N ASN A 504 -29.70 3.15 -1.11
CA ASN A 504 -29.59 3.65 -2.48
C ASN A 504 -28.11 3.85 -2.86
N TRP A 505 -27.62 3.01 -3.77
CA TRP A 505 -26.27 3.04 -4.32
C TRP A 505 -26.24 3.52 -5.78
N THR A 506 -27.38 3.74 -6.42
CA THR A 506 -27.44 4.20 -7.82
C THR A 506 -26.76 5.56 -7.95
N ASN A 507 -26.02 5.77 -9.05
CA ASN A 507 -25.19 6.96 -9.25
C ASN A 507 -24.17 7.28 -8.13
N SER A 508 -23.82 6.31 -7.29
CA SER A 508 -22.76 6.49 -6.27
C SER A 508 -21.39 6.05 -6.80
N ILE A 509 -20.32 6.55 -6.15
CA ILE A 509 -18.95 6.15 -6.50
C ILE A 509 -18.72 4.66 -6.29
N ILE A 510 -19.29 4.06 -5.22
CA ILE A 510 -19.14 2.62 -4.97
C ILE A 510 -19.75 1.77 -6.09
N SER A 511 -20.78 2.28 -6.76
CA SER A 511 -21.38 1.59 -7.89
C SER A 511 -20.58 1.76 -9.18
N PHE A 512 -20.01 2.93 -9.43
CA PHE A 512 -19.19 3.14 -10.64
C PHE A 512 -17.83 2.46 -10.54
N LEU A 513 -17.30 2.30 -9.33
CA LEU A 513 -16.02 1.64 -9.12
C LEU A 513 -16.08 0.10 -9.05
N TYR A 514 -17.29 -0.47 -8.98
CA TYR A 514 -17.51 -1.92 -9.01
C TYR A 514 -16.91 -2.56 -10.27
N LYS A 515 -16.17 -3.64 -10.08
CA LYS A 515 -15.44 -4.41 -11.08
C LYS A 515 -16.34 -5.52 -11.62
N ASP A 516 -17.02 -5.24 -12.71
CA ASP A 516 -17.76 -6.25 -13.48
C ASP A 516 -16.81 -7.22 -14.17
N LYS A 517 -17.19 -8.50 -14.25
CA LYS A 517 -16.53 -9.48 -15.13
C LYS A 517 -16.85 -9.11 -16.58
N THR A 518 -15.87 -8.56 -17.28
CA THR A 518 -16.01 -8.05 -18.65
C THR A 518 -15.12 -8.87 -19.56
N GLU A 519 -15.61 -9.36 -20.71
CA GLU A 519 -14.81 -10.20 -21.62
C GLU A 519 -14.23 -11.48 -20.94
N GLY A 520 -14.89 -11.99 -19.88
CA GLY A 520 -14.36 -13.10 -19.07
C GLY A 520 -13.23 -12.70 -18.11
N ILE A 521 -12.83 -11.42 -18.13
CA ILE A 521 -11.73 -10.85 -17.37
C ILE A 521 -12.27 -10.20 -16.11
N ILE A 522 -11.62 -10.52 -15.00
CA ILE A 522 -11.81 -9.91 -13.68
C ILE A 522 -10.61 -9.01 -13.43
N ARG A 523 -10.85 -7.86 -12.80
CA ARG A 523 -9.78 -7.01 -12.31
C ARG A 523 -9.93 -6.81 -10.83
N PHE A 524 -8.85 -7.02 -10.10
CA PHE A 524 -8.72 -6.56 -8.72
C PHE A 524 -7.36 -5.89 -8.55
N TYR A 525 -7.38 -4.79 -7.83
CA TYR A 525 -6.25 -3.89 -7.64
C TYR A 525 -5.69 -3.32 -8.95
N ASN A 526 -4.65 -3.95 -9.51
CA ASN A 526 -3.91 -3.44 -10.66
C ASN A 526 -3.68 -4.47 -11.78
N ASN A 527 -3.99 -5.73 -11.54
CA ASN A 527 -3.77 -6.81 -12.50
C ASN A 527 -5.11 -7.31 -13.05
N PHE A 528 -5.05 -7.84 -14.26
CA PHE A 528 -6.16 -8.49 -14.91
C PHE A 528 -6.01 -10.00 -14.77
N TYR A 529 -7.14 -10.67 -14.61
CA TYR A 529 -7.19 -12.10 -14.38
C TYR A 529 -8.31 -12.72 -15.19
N THR A 530 -8.12 -13.97 -15.61
CA THR A 530 -9.21 -14.84 -16.08
C THR A 530 -9.55 -15.86 -15.00
N ASN A 531 -10.80 -16.33 -14.98
CA ASN A 531 -11.23 -17.45 -14.14
C ASN A 531 -11.62 -18.62 -15.06
N GLU A 532 -10.63 -19.43 -15.43
CA GLU A 532 -10.78 -20.64 -16.25
C GLU A 532 -10.62 -21.88 -15.35
N ASN A 533 -11.56 -22.82 -15.38
CA ASN A 533 -11.52 -24.07 -14.60
C ASN A 533 -11.31 -23.87 -13.08
N ASN A 534 -11.94 -22.87 -12.48
CA ASN A 534 -11.76 -22.46 -11.07
C ASN A 534 -10.31 -22.03 -10.73
N LYS A 535 -9.50 -21.71 -11.73
CA LYS A 535 -8.16 -21.16 -11.55
C LYS A 535 -8.14 -19.71 -12.00
N ILE A 536 -7.75 -18.84 -11.07
CA ILE A 536 -7.51 -17.43 -11.35
C ILE A 536 -6.09 -17.30 -11.92
N VAL A 537 -5.98 -16.83 -13.16
CA VAL A 537 -4.69 -16.67 -13.84
C VAL A 537 -4.50 -15.23 -14.27
N GLN A 538 -3.35 -14.64 -13.93
CA GLN A 538 -2.99 -13.29 -14.36
C GLN A 538 -2.79 -13.25 -15.89
N ILE A 539 -3.32 -12.22 -16.53
CA ILE A 539 -3.21 -12.00 -17.98
C ILE A 539 -2.85 -10.56 -18.29
N GLU A 540 -2.26 -10.34 -19.47
CA GLU A 540 -2.12 -9.02 -20.06
C GLU A 540 -3.36 -8.69 -20.89
N VAL A 541 -3.80 -7.44 -20.85
CA VAL A 541 -5.03 -6.98 -21.54
C VAL A 541 -4.69 -5.82 -22.47
N SER A 542 -5.23 -5.88 -23.69
CA SER A 542 -5.09 -4.82 -24.68
C SER A 542 -5.74 -3.52 -24.20
N LYS A 543 -5.10 -2.38 -24.49
CA LYS A 543 -5.67 -1.05 -24.18
C LYS A 543 -6.98 -0.77 -24.91
N GLU A 544 -7.24 -1.48 -26.00
CA GLU A 544 -8.47 -1.33 -26.77
C GLU A 544 -9.65 -2.16 -26.24
N SER A 545 -9.39 -3.12 -25.33
CA SER A 545 -10.43 -3.99 -24.77
C SER A 545 -11.39 -3.21 -23.86
N LEU A 546 -12.62 -3.70 -23.72
CA LEU A 546 -13.62 -3.11 -22.82
C LEU A 546 -13.14 -3.18 -21.37
N SER A 547 -12.55 -4.30 -20.97
CA SER A 547 -12.01 -4.51 -19.63
C SER A 547 -10.97 -3.43 -19.26
N TYR A 548 -10.09 -3.07 -20.19
CA TYR A 548 -9.14 -1.99 -19.97
C TYR A 548 -9.81 -0.62 -19.92
N LYS A 549 -10.72 -0.32 -20.86
CA LYS A 549 -11.43 0.96 -20.94
C LYS A 549 -12.26 1.27 -19.69
N TYR A 550 -13.06 0.31 -19.24
CA TYR A 550 -13.84 0.43 -18.00
C TYR A 550 -12.92 0.62 -16.80
N ASN A 551 -11.84 -0.14 -16.76
CA ASN A 551 -10.91 0.03 -15.67
C ASN A 551 -10.25 1.42 -15.65
N TYR A 552 -9.83 1.91 -16.80
CA TYR A 552 -9.20 3.22 -16.91
C TYR A 552 -10.16 4.33 -16.45
N ALA A 553 -11.44 4.25 -16.83
CA ALA A 553 -12.48 5.15 -16.34
C ALA A 553 -12.63 5.09 -14.81
N GLN A 554 -12.63 3.90 -14.21
CA GLN A 554 -12.67 3.75 -12.75
C GLN A 554 -11.44 4.36 -12.08
N ARG A 555 -10.25 4.22 -12.67
CA ARG A 555 -9.02 4.87 -12.16
C ARG A 555 -9.12 6.39 -12.21
N ILE A 556 -9.73 6.96 -13.25
CA ILE A 556 -9.99 8.41 -13.33
C ILE A 556 -10.87 8.85 -12.17
N LEU A 557 -11.96 8.13 -11.90
CA LEU A 557 -12.85 8.47 -10.79
C LEU A 557 -12.15 8.32 -9.43
N SER A 558 -11.37 7.25 -9.22
CA SER A 558 -10.54 7.08 -8.02
C SER A 558 -9.55 8.23 -7.82
N GLU A 559 -8.87 8.68 -8.89
CA GLU A 559 -7.97 9.85 -8.84
C GLU A 559 -8.76 11.11 -8.48
N ASP A 560 -9.92 11.35 -9.10
CA ASP A 560 -10.77 12.51 -8.81
C ASP A 560 -11.20 12.57 -7.34
N ILE A 561 -11.73 11.47 -6.80
CA ILE A 561 -12.29 11.43 -5.45
C ILE A 561 -11.25 11.41 -4.33
N LEU A 562 -10.04 10.86 -4.56
CA LEU A 562 -9.01 10.72 -3.52
C LEU A 562 -7.84 11.70 -3.66
N ARG A 563 -7.59 12.25 -4.84
CA ARG A 563 -6.44 13.13 -5.10
C ARG A 563 -6.78 14.41 -5.89
N GLY A 564 -7.89 14.39 -6.62
CA GLY A 564 -8.34 15.45 -7.52
C GLY A 564 -9.26 16.48 -6.87
N LYS A 565 -10.05 17.15 -7.71
CA LYS A 565 -10.97 18.22 -7.27
C LYS A 565 -12.36 17.70 -6.89
N LYS A 566 -12.62 16.39 -7.06
CA LYS A 566 -13.90 15.74 -6.76
C LYS A 566 -15.04 16.23 -7.64
N TYR A 567 -14.76 16.48 -8.92
CA TYR A 567 -15.75 16.87 -9.91
C TYR A 567 -16.93 15.88 -9.96
N PHE A 568 -16.69 14.61 -9.63
CA PHE A 568 -17.73 13.59 -9.48
C PHE A 568 -18.91 14.04 -8.59
N ASN A 569 -18.63 14.73 -7.49
CA ASN A 569 -19.67 15.18 -6.56
C ASN A 569 -20.48 16.36 -7.10
N ASP A 570 -19.89 17.15 -8.01
CA ASP A 570 -20.48 18.38 -8.56
C ASP A 570 -21.29 18.11 -9.85
N LEU A 571 -20.95 17.04 -10.58
CA LEU A 571 -21.55 16.65 -11.86
C LEU A 571 -22.82 15.78 -11.73
N LYS A 572 -23.54 15.88 -10.61
CA LYS A 572 -24.70 15.04 -10.31
C LYS A 572 -25.92 15.33 -11.15
#